data_AF-A0A7S9D792-F1
#
_entry.id   AF-A0A7S9D792-F1
#
_cell.length_a   1.000
_cell.length_b   1.000
_cell.length_c   1.000
_cell.angle_alpha   90.00
_cell.angle_beta   90.00
_cell.angle_gamma   90.00
#
_symmetry.space_group_name_H-M   'P 1'
#
loop_
_entity.id
_entity.type
_entity.pdbx_description
1 polymer ?
#
loop_
_entity_poly.entity_id
_entity_poly.type
_entity_poly.pdbx_seq_one_letter_code
_entity_poly.pdbx_strand_id
1 'polypeptide(L)'
;MTIPFEKLKARLLANPKVKAEYNTLAPEFEIAAELLRARLRAGFSQSELATRMGTSQSTIARLESGQTLPSTKTLLRYAEATGSKFRVRLSAA
;
A
#
# COMPACT_ATOMS: atom_id res chain seq x y z
N MET A 1 -3.49 10.75 -28.66
CA MET A 1 -2.16 10.12 -28.52
C MET A 1 -2.09 9.41 -27.17
N THR A 2 -1.85 8.10 -27.14
CA THR A 2 -1.61 7.33 -25.91
C THR A 2 -0.11 7.10 -25.74
N ILE A 3 0.38 7.21 -24.51
CA ILE A 3 1.77 6.90 -24.15
C ILE A 3 1.77 5.77 -23.12
N PRO A 4 2.63 4.74 -23.27
CA PRO A 4 2.75 3.69 -22.26
C PRO A 4 3.15 4.26 -20.89
N PHE A 5 2.54 3.75 -19.81
CA PHE A 5 2.80 4.23 -18.45
C PHE A 5 4.28 4.17 -18.09
N GLU A 6 4.97 3.07 -18.40
CA GLU A 6 6.40 2.92 -18.13
C GLU A 6 7.25 4.00 -18.81
N LYS A 7 6.91 4.34 -20.06
CA LYS A 7 7.60 5.40 -20.82
C LYS A 7 7.33 6.78 -20.21
N LEU A 8 6.10 7.03 -19.75
CA LEU A 8 5.74 8.26 -19.04
C LEU A 8 6.48 8.36 -17.70
N LYS A 9 6.47 7.29 -16.90
CA LYS A 9 7.14 7.21 -15.59
C LYS A 9 8.63 7.46 -15.72
N ALA A 10 9.31 6.78 -16.64
CA ALA A 10 10.74 6.99 -16.89
C ALA A 10 11.05 8.46 -17.25
N ARG A 11 10.22 9.08 -18.09
CA ARG A 11 10.37 10.49 -18.46
C ARG A 11 10.16 11.44 -17.28
N LEU A 12 9.18 11.18 -16.42
CA LEU A 12 8.90 12.00 -15.24
C LEU A 12 10.01 11.88 -14.18
N LEU A 13 10.48 10.65 -13.93
CA LEU A 13 11.55 10.38 -12.95
C LEU A 13 12.94 10.88 -13.40
N ALA A 14 13.10 11.27 -14.66
CA ALA A 14 14.31 11.96 -15.13
C ALA A 14 14.43 13.38 -14.54
N ASN A 15 13.33 13.99 -14.08
CA ASN A 15 13.37 15.27 -13.38
C ASN A 15 13.78 15.06 -11.91
N PRO A 16 14.89 15.65 -11.43
CA PRO A 16 15.37 15.47 -10.05
C PRO A 16 14.36 15.84 -8.98
N LYS A 17 13.54 16.89 -9.19
CA LYS A 17 12.50 17.30 -8.23
C LYS A 17 11.40 16.24 -8.14
N VAL A 18 10.96 15.72 -9.28
CA VAL A 18 9.95 14.65 -9.33
C VAL A 18 10.50 13.38 -8.70
N LYS A 19 11.77 13.04 -8.97
CA LYS A 19 12.43 11.88 -8.38
C LYS A 19 12.55 12.00 -6.86
N ALA A 20 12.90 13.18 -6.34
CA ALA A 20 12.98 13.42 -4.90
C ALA A 20 11.60 13.21 -4.24
N GLU A 21 10.54 13.84 -4.76
CA GLU A 21 9.17 13.66 -4.24
C GLU A 21 8.63 12.24 -4.43
N TYR A 22 9.05 11.53 -5.48
CA TYR A 22 8.67 10.14 -5.66
C TYR A 22 9.33 9.24 -4.61
N ASN A 23 10.59 9.51 -4.28
CA ASN A 23 11.33 8.76 -3.29
C ASN A 23 10.86 9.05 -1.86
N THR A 24 10.40 10.27 -1.55
CA THR A 24 9.85 10.60 -0.22
C THR A 24 8.58 9.81 0.09
N LEU A 25 7.80 9.44 -0.93
CA LEU A 25 6.59 8.62 -0.82
C LEU A 25 6.86 7.10 -0.79
N ALA A 26 8.12 6.67 -0.97
CA ALA A 26 8.47 5.25 -1.03
C ALA A 26 8.01 4.45 0.21
N PRO A 27 8.18 4.94 1.46
CA PRO A 27 7.76 4.19 2.65
C PRO A 27 6.25 3.89 2.68
N GLU A 28 5.40 4.83 2.28
CA GLU A 28 3.95 4.66 2.22
C GLU A 28 3.56 3.60 1.19
N PHE A 29 4.21 3.62 0.03
CA PHE A 29 3.98 2.61 -1.01
C PHE A 29 4.46 1.22 -0.59
N GLU A 30 5.54 1.11 0.18
CA GLU A 30 6.02 -0.17 0.71
C GLU A 30 5.02 -0.79 1.70
N ILE A 31 4.49 0.03 2.63
CA ILE A 31 3.45 -0.41 3.57
C ILE A 31 2.21 -0.87 2.79
N ALA A 32 1.73 -0.04 1.85
CA ALA A 32 0.55 -0.34 1.06
C ALA A 32 0.71 -1.62 0.21
N ALA A 33 1.88 -1.82 -0.39
CA ALA A 33 2.20 -3.02 -1.14
C ALA A 33 2.18 -4.27 -0.25
N GLU A 34 2.65 -4.20 0.99
CA GLU A 34 2.55 -5.36 1.88
C GLU A 34 1.13 -5.66 2.37
N LEU A 35 0.31 -4.64 2.59
CA LEU A 35 -1.12 -4.86 2.87
C LEU A 35 -1.81 -5.56 1.69
N LEU A 36 -1.60 -5.07 0.47
CA LEU A 36 -2.10 -5.67 -0.74
C LEU A 36 -1.67 -7.14 -0.86
N ARG A 37 -0.37 -7.43 -0.68
CA ARG A 37 0.14 -8.82 -0.73
C ARG A 37 -0.47 -9.69 0.37
N ALA A 38 -0.64 -9.17 1.58
CA ALA A 38 -1.28 -9.91 2.67
C ALA A 38 -2.73 -10.29 2.33
N ARG A 39 -3.51 -9.37 1.76
CA ARG A 39 -4.87 -9.67 1.29
C ARG A 39 -4.88 -10.72 0.19
N LEU A 40 -4.00 -10.59 -0.80
CA LEU A 40 -3.93 -11.54 -1.92
C LEU A 40 -3.52 -12.94 -1.44
N ARG A 41 -2.58 -13.06 -0.51
CA ARG A 41 -2.21 -14.34 0.13
C ARG A 41 -3.38 -14.97 0.89
N ALA A 42 -4.22 -14.15 1.52
CA ALA A 42 -5.42 -14.59 2.21
C ALA A 42 -6.58 -14.95 1.26
N GLY A 43 -6.45 -14.68 -0.05
CA GLY A 43 -7.46 -15.03 -1.05
C GLY A 43 -8.70 -14.14 -1.05
N PHE A 44 -8.64 -12.95 -0.43
CA PHE A 44 -9.80 -12.07 -0.34
C PHE A 44 -9.78 -10.98 -1.42
N SER A 45 -10.95 -10.66 -1.95
CA SER A 45 -11.23 -9.37 -2.58
C SER A 45 -11.20 -8.24 -1.55
N GLN A 46 -11.13 -6.99 -2.03
CA GLN A 46 -11.16 -5.82 -1.14
C GLN A 46 -12.49 -5.72 -0.36
N SER A 47 -13.61 -6.11 -0.96
CA SER A 47 -14.93 -6.10 -0.32
C SER A 47 -15.03 -7.18 0.77
N GLU A 48 -14.54 -8.39 0.52
CA GLU A 48 -14.52 -9.46 1.53
C GLU A 48 -13.65 -9.09 2.73
N LEU A 49 -12.47 -8.51 2.49
CA LEU A 49 -11.63 -8.02 3.57
C LEU A 49 -12.30 -6.86 4.32
N ALA A 50 -12.97 -5.96 3.61
CA ALA A 50 -13.70 -4.86 4.24
C ALA A 50 -14.78 -5.37 5.19
N THR A 51 -15.57 -6.37 4.78
CA THR A 51 -16.56 -7.05 5.62
C THR A 51 -15.91 -7.66 6.85
N ARG A 52 -14.81 -8.40 6.70
CA ARG A 52 -14.06 -8.99 7.83
C ARG A 52 -13.52 -7.95 8.80
N MET A 53 -13.09 -6.81 8.28
CA MET A 53 -12.62 -5.69 9.08
C MET A 53 -13.75 -4.80 9.59
N GLY A 54 -15.02 -5.01 9.23
CA GLY A 54 -16.10 -4.09 9.60
C GLY A 54 -15.85 -2.64 9.11
N THR A 55 -15.42 -2.49 7.86
CA THR A 55 -15.17 -1.20 7.20
C THR A 55 -15.67 -1.21 5.76
N SER A 56 -15.45 -0.12 5.00
CA SER A 56 -15.84 -0.05 3.59
C SER A 56 -14.75 -0.57 2.64
N GLN A 57 -15.15 -1.07 1.47
CA GLN A 57 -14.22 -1.42 0.40
C GLN A 57 -13.34 -0.22 -0.01
N SER A 58 -13.90 0.99 -0.03
CA SER A 58 -13.14 2.22 -0.31
C SER A 58 -12.06 2.52 0.74
N THR A 59 -12.30 2.16 2.01
CA THR A 59 -11.28 2.26 3.06
C THR A 59 -10.13 1.29 2.78
N ILE A 60 -10.43 0.04 2.44
CA ILE A 60 -9.41 -0.96 2.08
C ILE A 60 -8.60 -0.50 0.85
N ALA A 61 -9.27 0.02 -0.19
CA ALA A 61 -8.60 0.53 -1.38
C ALA A 61 -7.66 1.71 -1.06
N ARG A 62 -8.05 2.59 -0.14
CA ARG A 62 -7.20 3.72 0.31
C ARG A 62 -5.95 3.24 1.04
N LEU A 63 -6.10 2.22 1.89
CA LEU A 63 -4.97 1.58 2.58
C LEU A 63 -4.00 0.92 1.59
N GLU A 64 -4.52 0.19 0.60
CA GLU A 64 -3.72 -0.56 -0.37
C GLU A 64 -3.12 0.31 -1.48
N SER A 65 -3.58 1.55 -1.65
CA SER A 65 -3.03 2.51 -2.61
C SER A 65 -1.94 3.40 -2.03
N GLY A 66 -1.72 3.37 -0.71
CA GLY A 66 -0.76 4.25 -0.04
C GLY A 66 -1.23 5.71 0.07
N GLN A 67 -2.49 6.01 -0.26
CA GLN A 67 -3.05 7.37 -0.12
C GLN A 67 -3.10 7.85 1.33
N THR A 68 -3.15 6.92 2.29
CA THR A 68 -3.15 7.24 3.72
C THR A 68 -2.30 6.26 4.49
N LEU A 69 -1.45 6.78 5.38
CA LEU A 69 -0.74 5.97 6.36
C LEU A 69 -1.73 5.36 7.38
N PRO A 70 -1.83 4.02 7.48
CA PRO A 70 -2.62 3.39 8.51
C PRO A 70 -2.02 3.59 9.89
N SER A 71 -2.88 3.70 10.91
CA SER A 71 -2.45 3.57 12.30
C SER A 71 -1.93 2.16 12.59
N THR A 72 -1.09 2.00 13.61
CA THR A 72 -0.64 0.67 14.07
C THR A 72 -1.82 -0.22 14.45
N LYS A 73 -2.90 0.34 15.03
CA LYS A 73 -4.13 -0.40 15.33
C LYS A 73 -4.80 -0.95 14.07
N THR A 74 -4.81 -0.18 13.00
CA THR A 74 -5.31 -0.60 11.69
C THR A 74 -4.46 -1.74 11.13
N LEU A 75 -3.12 -1.63 11.22
CA LEU A 75 -2.19 -2.67 10.77
C LEU A 75 -2.41 -4.00 11.51
N LEU A 76 -2.58 -3.96 12.84
CA LEU A 76 -2.84 -5.15 13.65
C LEU A 76 -4.15 -5.84 13.25
N ARG A 77 -5.24 -5.05 13.11
CA ARG A 77 -6.53 -5.58 12.66
C ARG A 77 -6.50 -6.13 11.23
N TYR A 78 -5.74 -5.50 10.34
CA TYR A 78 -5.57 -5.97 8.98
C TYR A 78 -4.83 -7.31 8.97
N ALA A 79 -3.77 -7.43 9.78
CA ALA A 79 -3.04 -8.68 9.96
C ALA A 79 -3.95 -9.80 10.49
N GLU A 80 -4.75 -9.53 11.52
CA GLU A 80 -5.75 -10.48 12.05
C GLU A 80 -6.75 -10.91 10.98
N ALA A 81 -7.36 -9.96 10.27
CA ALA A 81 -8.37 -10.25 9.25
C ALA A 81 -7.85 -11.05 8.06
N THR A 82 -6.53 -10.96 7.78
CA THR A 82 -5.84 -11.70 6.71
C THR A 82 -5.11 -12.94 7.20
N GLY A 83 -5.17 -13.27 8.50
CA GLY A 83 -4.40 -14.37 9.08
C GLY A 83 -2.87 -14.17 9.02
N SER A 84 -2.41 -12.93 8.87
CA SER A 84 -1.00 -12.55 8.85
C SER A 84 -0.47 -12.26 10.26
N LYS A 85 0.84 -12.34 10.44
CA LYS A 85 1.52 -11.88 11.67
C LYS A 85 2.19 -10.53 11.42
N PHE A 86 1.78 -9.50 12.16
CA PHE A 86 2.43 -8.19 12.12
C PHE A 86 3.80 -8.24 12.82
N ARG A 87 4.85 -7.71 12.15
CA ARG A 87 6.20 -7.56 12.71
C ARG A 87 6.76 -6.21 12.28
N VAL A 88 7.41 -5.51 13.22
CA VAL A 88 8.13 -4.26 12.95
C VAL A 88 9.63 -4.55 13.02
N ARG A 89 10.40 -4.01 12.08
CA ARG A 89 11.87 -4.03 12.08
C ARG A 89 12.37 -2.63 11.72
N LEU A 90 13.44 -2.21 12.37
CA LEU A 90 14.17 -0.99 12.06
C LEU A 90 15.57 -1.41 11.57
N SER A 91 16.10 -0.70 10.58
CA SER A 91 17.46 -0.92 10.06
C SER A 91 18.25 0.39 10.10
N ALA A 92 19.57 0.29 9.94
CA ALA A 92 20.41 1.47 9.77
C ALA A 92 19.97 2.29 8.55
N ALA A 93 20.16 3.61 8.64
CA ALA A 93 19.91 4.56 7.58
C ALA A 93 20.97 4.48 6.47
#